data_AF-A0A858RRI3-F1
#
_entry.id   AF-A0A858RRI3-F1
#
_cell.length_a   1.000
_cell.length_b   1.000
_cell.length_c   1.000
_cell.angle_alpha   90.00
_cell.angle_beta   90.00
_cell.angle_gamma   90.00
#
_symmetry.space_group_name_H-M   'P 1'
#
loop_
_entity.id
_entity.type
_entity.pdbx_description
1 polymer ?
#
loop_
_entity_poly.entity_id
_entity_poly.type
_entity_poly.pdbx_seq_one_letter_code
_entity_poly.pdbx_strand_id
1 'polypeptide(L)'
;MPQDEAHTAAVQGLFLQFQPAVRGYVLSMIPDFSLADDVMQEIFIVVTRKAASFEIGTSFPAWVKTIARFKALEAIRAGRSRCETLSEEVLQALGAERSEFHGDTDERLALLAACVQELAPQARRSIDLRYKQDHLPPEIAGLMGCTVQSVNVTLSRARSFLRECVLRKMDAAKP
;
A
#
# COMPACT_ATOMS: atom_id res chain seq x y z
N MET A 1 1.89 24.67 28.47
CA MET A 1 1.95 23.41 27.71
C MET A 1 0.60 22.73 27.35
N PRO A 2 -0.60 23.37 27.39
CA PRO A 2 -1.81 22.72 26.82
C PRO A 2 -1.95 22.81 25.29
N GLN A 3 -1.38 23.84 24.66
CA GLN A 3 -1.55 24.10 23.22
C GLN A 3 -0.80 23.09 22.34
N ASP A 4 0.38 22.62 22.76
CA ASP A 4 1.17 21.62 22.01
C ASP A 4 0.50 20.24 22.01
N GLU A 5 -0.20 19.90 23.10
CA GLU A 5 -0.92 18.64 23.24
C GLU A 5 -2.19 18.62 22.37
N ALA A 6 -2.95 19.72 22.37
CA ALA A 6 -4.10 19.88 21.49
C ALA A 6 -3.71 19.86 19.99
N HIS A 7 -2.61 20.51 19.63
CA HIS A 7 -2.09 20.47 18.25
C HIS A 7 -1.70 19.04 17.84
N THR A 8 -0.98 18.33 18.72
CA THR A 8 -0.57 16.95 18.48
C THR A 8 -1.78 16.03 18.26
N ALA A 9 -2.81 16.15 19.11
CA ALA A 9 -4.05 15.39 18.97
C ALA A 9 -4.77 15.69 17.64
N ALA A 10 -4.79 16.94 17.18
CA ALA A 10 -5.37 17.30 15.89
C ALA A 10 -4.63 16.65 14.72
N VAL A 11 -3.29 16.62 14.76
CA VAL A 11 -2.46 15.96 13.74
C VAL A 11 -2.67 14.43 13.75
N GLN A 12 -2.80 13.82 14.93
CA GLN A 12 -3.15 12.40 15.05
C GLN A 12 -4.53 12.11 14.47
N GLY A 13 -5.52 12.99 14.71
CA GLY A 13 -6.84 12.89 14.10
C GLY A 13 -6.79 12.91 12.57
N LEU A 14 -5.98 13.81 11.99
CA LEU A 14 -5.73 13.83 10.55
C LEU A 14 -5.11 12.52 10.07
N PHE A 15 -4.15 11.95 10.81
CA PHE A 15 -3.58 10.66 10.45
C PHE A 15 -4.63 9.56 10.37
N LEU A 16 -5.50 9.44 11.38
CA LEU A 16 -6.55 8.42 11.41
C LEU A 16 -7.50 8.57 10.21
N GLN A 17 -7.84 9.80 9.83
CA GLN A 17 -8.66 10.08 8.64
C GLN A 17 -7.97 9.61 7.34
N PHE A 18 -6.67 9.82 7.21
CA PHE A 18 -5.92 9.47 5.99
C PHE A 18 -5.28 8.08 6.04
N GLN A 19 -5.43 7.33 7.15
CA GLN A 19 -4.81 6.02 7.36
C GLN A 19 -5.06 5.04 6.20
N PRO A 20 -6.27 4.90 5.64
CA PRO A 20 -6.49 3.98 4.52
C PRO A 20 -5.68 4.35 3.27
N ALA A 21 -5.54 5.65 2.98
CA ALA A 21 -4.76 6.14 1.85
C ALA A 21 -3.25 5.96 2.06
N VAL A 22 -2.77 6.20 3.28
CA VAL A 22 -1.36 5.97 3.64
C VAL A 22 -1.03 4.48 3.57
N ARG A 23 -1.89 3.61 4.10
CA ARG A 23 -1.75 2.16 3.99
C ARG A 23 -1.71 1.70 2.55
N GLY A 24 -2.62 2.18 1.71
CA GLY A 24 -2.61 1.87 0.27
C GLY A 24 -1.31 2.31 -0.42
N TYR A 25 -0.74 3.46 -0.02
CA TYR A 25 0.56 3.91 -0.51
C TYR A 25 1.70 3.00 -0.05
N VAL A 26 1.74 2.60 1.22
CA VAL A 26 2.75 1.66 1.76
C VAL A 26 2.66 0.30 1.06
N LEU A 27 1.46 -0.27 0.93
CA LEU A 27 1.23 -1.55 0.24
C LEU A 27 1.65 -1.49 -1.24
N SER A 28 1.55 -0.33 -1.87
CA SER A 28 2.04 -0.15 -3.24
C SER A 28 3.57 -0.31 -3.35
N MET A 29 4.29 -0.03 -2.27
CA MET A 29 5.75 -0.14 -2.15
C MET A 29 6.21 -1.48 -1.56
N ILE A 30 5.43 -2.04 -0.63
CA ILE A 30 5.73 -3.27 0.12
C ILE A 30 4.50 -4.18 -0.01
N PRO A 31 4.53 -5.25 -0.84
CA PRO A 31 3.38 -6.13 -1.06
C PRO A 31 3.15 -7.12 0.10
N ASP A 32 3.66 -6.82 1.29
CA ASP A 32 3.57 -7.67 2.48
C ASP A 32 2.67 -6.94 3.49
N PHE A 33 1.52 -7.54 3.80
CA PHE A 33 0.54 -6.94 4.71
C PHE A 33 1.07 -6.79 6.13
N SER A 34 1.82 -7.78 6.63
CA SER A 34 2.39 -7.76 7.98
C SER A 34 3.46 -6.67 8.08
N LEU A 35 4.38 -6.62 7.11
CA LEU A 35 5.40 -5.59 7.09
C LEU A 35 4.79 -4.20 6.86
N ALA A 36 3.71 -4.10 6.07
CA ALA A 36 2.99 -2.85 5.90
C ALA A 36 2.30 -2.40 7.20
N ASP A 37 1.77 -3.31 8.01
CA ASP A 37 1.23 -3.01 9.33
C ASP A 37 2.29 -2.43 10.27
N ASP A 38 3.47 -3.05 10.34
CA ASP A 38 4.60 -2.55 11.14
C ASP A 38 5.04 -1.16 10.66
N VAL A 39 5.16 -0.97 9.35
CA VAL A 39 5.50 0.33 8.76
C VAL A 39 4.44 1.39 9.07
N MET A 40 3.15 1.03 9.07
CA MET A 40 2.07 1.95 9.42
C MET A 40 2.16 2.42 10.87
N GLN A 41 2.52 1.53 11.80
CA GLN A 41 2.76 1.89 13.21
C GLN A 41 3.94 2.87 13.33
N GLU A 42 5.06 2.56 12.67
CA GLU A 42 6.23 3.44 12.63
C GLU A 42 5.92 4.83 12.05
N ILE A 43 5.10 4.89 11.00
CA ILE A 43 4.65 6.17 10.44
C ILE A 43 3.85 6.95 11.48
N PHE A 44 2.92 6.31 12.19
CA PHE A 44 2.12 6.98 13.22
C PHE A 44 2.98 7.55 14.36
N ILE A 45 4.01 6.80 14.80
CA ILE A 45 4.98 7.27 15.80
C ILE A 45 5.72 8.51 15.28
N VAL A 46 6.18 8.49 14.03
CA VAL A 46 6.88 9.65 13.43
C VAL A 46 5.96 10.83 13.25
N VAL A 47 4.72 10.62 12.82
CA VAL A 47 3.70 11.67 12.68
C VAL A 47 3.46 12.34 14.02
N THR A 48 3.28 11.56 15.09
CA THR A 48 3.09 12.07 16.45
C THR A 48 4.31 12.88 16.89
N ARG A 49 5.52 12.34 16.71
CA ARG A 49 6.77 13.02 17.09
C ARG A 49 6.99 14.32 16.31
N LYS A 50 6.55 14.37 15.05
CA LYS A 50 6.71 15.52 14.16
C LYS A 50 5.47 16.42 14.11
N ALA A 51 4.47 16.20 14.96
CA ALA A 51 3.21 16.93 14.88
C ALA A 51 3.40 18.46 14.98
N ALA A 52 4.30 18.91 15.86
CA ALA A 52 4.65 20.33 16.00
C ALA A 52 5.26 20.95 14.73
N SER A 53 5.83 20.15 13.82
CA SER A 53 6.37 20.62 12.54
C SER A 53 5.33 20.70 11.42
N PHE A 54 4.13 20.19 11.65
CA PHE A 54 3.04 20.25 10.69
C PHE A 54 2.15 21.46 10.97
N GLU A 55 1.98 22.30 9.95
CA GLU A 55 1.08 23.44 10.00
C GLU A 55 -0.33 23.01 9.56
N ILE A 56 -1.29 23.09 10.49
CA ILE A 56 -2.70 22.76 10.22
C ILE A 56 -3.26 23.75 9.19
N GLY A 57 -3.97 23.21 8.19
CA GLY A 57 -4.45 23.98 7.03
C GLY A 57 -3.60 23.76 5.77
N THR A 58 -2.39 23.21 5.91
CA THR A 58 -1.58 22.74 4.77
C THR A 58 -1.92 21.31 4.37
N SER A 59 -1.37 20.82 3.26
CA SER A 59 -1.69 19.49 2.72
C SER A 59 -1.10 18.35 3.56
N PHE A 60 -1.88 17.86 4.53
CA PHE A 60 -1.53 16.68 5.33
C PHE A 60 -1.18 15.45 4.45
N PRO A 61 -1.93 15.12 3.38
CA PRO A 61 -1.59 13.98 2.52
C PRO A 61 -0.22 14.08 1.86
N ALA A 62 0.23 15.27 1.48
CA ALA A 62 1.56 15.47 0.90
C ALA A 62 2.67 15.27 1.96
N TRP A 63 2.44 15.82 3.15
CA TRP A 63 3.37 15.72 4.28
C TRP A 63 3.51 14.27 4.78
N VAL A 64 2.41 13.59 5.07
CA VAL A 64 2.44 12.21 5.58
C VAL A 64 2.98 11.22 4.53
N LYS A 65 2.74 11.46 3.23
CA LYS A 65 3.29 10.63 2.15
C LYS A 65 4.82 10.68 2.11
N THR A 66 5.42 11.81 2.48
CA THR A 66 6.87 11.94 2.58
C THR A 66 7.41 11.04 3.69
N ILE A 67 6.78 11.08 4.88
CA ILE A 67 7.14 10.19 6.01
C ILE A 67 6.95 8.72 5.61
N ALA A 68 5.80 8.39 5.02
CA ALA A 68 5.47 7.03 4.59
C ALA A 68 6.48 6.48 3.58
N ARG A 69 6.89 7.30 2.61
CA ARG A 69 7.91 6.93 1.62
C ARG A 69 9.25 6.59 2.30
N PHE A 70 9.70 7.41 3.24
CA PHE A 70 10.96 7.16 3.94
C PHE A 70 10.89 5.87 4.77
N LYS A 71 9.82 5.67 5.54
CA LYS A 71 9.63 4.46 6.35
C LYS A 71 9.50 3.19 5.52
N ALA A 72 8.77 3.24 4.41
CA ALA A 72 8.70 2.11 3.48
C ALA A 72 10.07 1.78 2.87
N LEU A 73 10.86 2.78 2.45
CA LEU A 73 12.21 2.54 1.92
C LEU A 73 13.18 1.99 2.98
N GLU A 74 13.06 2.44 4.22
CA GLU A 74 13.81 1.91 5.37
C GLU A 74 13.51 0.41 5.58
N ALA A 75 12.22 0.05 5.62
CA ALA A 75 11.78 -1.34 5.76
C ALA A 75 12.25 -2.22 4.58
N ILE A 76 12.13 -1.73 3.33
CA ILE A 76 12.63 -2.46 2.14
C ILE A 76 14.13 -2.72 2.23
N ARG A 77 14.92 -1.74 2.70
CA ARG A 77 16.38 -1.92 2.88
C ARG A 77 16.68 -2.94 3.98
N ALA A 78 15.96 -2.90 5.08
CA ALA A 78 16.13 -3.83 6.19
C ALA A 78 15.71 -5.27 5.83
N GLY A 79 14.65 -5.45 5.05
CA GLY A 79 14.19 -6.75 4.58
C GLY A 79 15.17 -7.43 3.59
N ARG A 80 15.81 -6.64 2.72
CA ARG A 80 16.89 -7.15 1.84
C ARG A 80 18.10 -7.72 2.59
N SER A 81 18.32 -7.28 3.83
CA SER A 81 19.38 -7.80 4.69
C SER A 81 18.98 -9.07 5.44
N ARG A 82 17.72 -9.48 5.37
CA ARG A 82 17.08 -10.47 6.27
C ARG A 82 16.44 -11.65 5.53
N CYS A 83 16.85 -11.91 4.29
CA CYS A 83 16.36 -13.05 3.50
C CYS A 83 16.91 -14.36 4.08
N GLU A 84 16.38 -14.78 5.22
CA GLU A 84 16.37 -16.16 5.69
C GLU A 84 14.97 -16.68 5.39
N THR A 85 14.86 -17.50 4.34
CA THR A 85 13.60 -18.06 3.87
C THR A 85 13.08 -19.07 4.90
N LEU A 86 11.81 -18.94 5.32
CA LEU A 86 11.13 -20.00 6.07
C LEU A 86 10.98 -21.23 5.16
N SER A 87 11.08 -22.44 5.74
CA SER A 87 10.97 -23.69 4.97
C SER A 87 9.57 -23.85 4.37
N GLU A 88 9.51 -24.44 3.18
CA GLU A 88 8.28 -24.73 2.42
C GLU A 88 7.22 -25.49 3.25
N GLU A 89 7.65 -26.34 4.16
CA GLU A 89 6.78 -27.11 5.08
C GLU A 89 6.03 -26.21 6.08
N VAL A 90 6.62 -25.09 6.49
CA VAL A 90 5.97 -24.11 7.39
C VAL A 90 4.95 -23.28 6.63
N LEU A 91 5.24 -22.95 5.36
CA LEU A 91 4.31 -22.23 4.49
C LEU A 91 3.06 -23.07 4.18
N GLN A 92 3.20 -24.38 3.98
CA GLN A 92 2.07 -25.29 3.79
C GLN A 92 1.19 -25.45 5.03
N ALA A 93 1.79 -25.46 6.23
CA ALA A 93 1.03 -25.55 7.49
C ALA A 93 0.20 -24.30 7.78
N LEU A 94 0.70 -23.11 7.40
CA LEU A 94 0.00 -21.83 7.60
C LEU A 94 -1.14 -21.59 6.59
N GLY A 95 -1.13 -22.26 5.44
CA GLY A 95 -2.19 -22.16 4.43
C GLY A 95 -3.54 -22.77 4.82
N ALA A 96 -3.61 -23.51 5.94
CA ALA A 96 -4.81 -24.20 6.41
C ALA A 96 -5.77 -23.32 7.23
N GLU A 97 -5.32 -22.16 7.75
CA GLU A 97 -6.19 -21.22 8.45
C GLU A 97 -6.58 -20.07 7.53
N ARG A 98 -7.49 -20.34 6.59
CA ARG A 98 -8.20 -19.27 5.89
C ARG A 98 -9.22 -18.67 6.85
N SER A 99 -8.79 -17.64 7.58
CA SER A 99 -9.67 -16.83 8.42
C SER A 99 -10.88 -16.37 7.61
N GLU A 100 -12.06 -16.76 8.07
CA GLU A 100 -13.35 -16.29 7.58
C GLU A 100 -13.40 -14.77 7.78
N PHE A 101 -13.21 -13.99 6.72
CA PHE A 101 -13.43 -12.53 6.74
C PHE A 101 -14.58 -12.21 5.79
N HIS A 102 -15.64 -11.66 6.39
CA HIS A 102 -17.02 -11.66 5.92
C HIS A 102 -17.30 -10.85 4.63
N GLY A 103 -18.06 -11.46 3.71
CA GLY A 103 -19.07 -10.87 2.80
C GLY A 103 -18.67 -9.73 1.86
N ASP A 104 -18.44 -8.53 2.40
CA ASP A 104 -18.17 -7.28 1.65
C ASP A 104 -16.76 -7.30 1.01
N THR A 105 -15.85 -8.11 1.56
CA THR A 105 -14.51 -8.31 1.00
C THR A 105 -14.55 -9.13 -0.28
N ASP A 106 -15.41 -10.15 -0.36
CA ASP A 106 -15.50 -11.04 -1.52
C ASP A 106 -16.08 -10.33 -2.76
N GLU A 107 -17.08 -9.46 -2.57
CA GLU A 107 -17.65 -8.67 -3.68
C GLU A 107 -16.61 -7.68 -4.25
N ARG A 108 -15.92 -6.93 -3.38
CA ARG A 108 -14.85 -6.03 -3.83
C ARG A 108 -13.70 -6.77 -4.51
N LEU A 109 -13.34 -7.96 -4.02
CA LEU A 109 -12.33 -8.81 -4.64
C LEU A 109 -12.78 -9.30 -6.03
N ALA A 110 -14.04 -9.71 -6.18
CA ALA A 110 -14.60 -10.10 -7.47
C ALA A 110 -14.60 -8.94 -8.48
N LEU A 111 -15.02 -7.75 -8.05
CA LEU A 111 -14.97 -6.53 -8.87
C LEU A 111 -13.54 -6.16 -9.27
N LEU A 112 -12.58 -6.26 -8.33
CA LEU A 112 -11.17 -6.02 -8.60
C LEU A 112 -10.63 -7.01 -9.64
N ALA A 113 -10.94 -8.30 -9.50
CA ALA A 113 -10.52 -9.34 -10.45
C ALA A 113 -11.02 -9.03 -11.87
N ALA A 114 -12.28 -8.58 -12.01
CA ALA A 114 -12.83 -8.13 -13.28
C ALA A 114 -12.10 -6.89 -13.82
N CYS A 115 -11.86 -5.88 -12.98
CA CYS A 115 -11.15 -4.65 -13.36
C CYS A 115 -9.69 -4.92 -13.79
N VAL A 116 -9.01 -5.92 -13.22
CA VAL A 116 -7.67 -6.33 -13.66
C VAL A 116 -7.70 -6.87 -15.10
N GLN A 117 -8.79 -7.53 -15.50
CA GLN A 117 -8.99 -7.97 -16.89
C GLN A 117 -9.31 -6.81 -17.86
N GLU A 118 -9.66 -5.63 -17.37
CA GLU A 118 -9.85 -4.42 -18.18
C GLU A 118 -8.52 -3.64 -18.41
N LEU A 119 -7.46 -3.95 -17.64
CA LEU A 119 -6.14 -3.33 -17.83
C LEU A 119 -5.51 -3.72 -19.18
N ALA A 120 -4.80 -2.78 -19.80
CA ALA A 120 -3.96 -3.05 -20.96
C ALA A 120 -2.93 -4.16 -20.66
N PRO A 121 -2.55 -5.00 -21.64
CA PRO A 121 -1.71 -6.19 -21.39
C PRO A 121 -0.41 -5.90 -20.65
N GLN A 122 0.28 -4.81 -21.00
CA GLN A 122 1.53 -4.41 -20.35
C GLN A 122 1.33 -3.98 -18.89
N ALA A 123 0.23 -3.27 -18.60
CA ALA A 123 -0.12 -2.86 -17.25
C ALA A 123 -0.53 -4.06 -16.39
N ARG A 124 -1.34 -4.97 -16.95
CA ARG A 124 -1.72 -6.22 -16.27
C ARG A 124 -0.51 -7.07 -15.93
N ARG A 125 0.42 -7.27 -16.88
CA ARG A 125 1.67 -7.99 -16.63
C ARG A 125 2.51 -7.34 -15.53
N SER A 126 2.57 -6.02 -15.48
CA SER A 126 3.28 -5.29 -14.42
C SER A 126 2.62 -5.50 -13.05
N ILE A 127 1.28 -5.51 -12.99
CA ILE A 127 0.52 -5.83 -11.77
C ILE A 127 0.77 -7.28 -11.34
N ASP A 128 0.71 -8.25 -12.25
CA ASP A 128 0.93 -9.66 -11.93
C ASP A 128 2.35 -9.90 -11.39
N LEU A 129 3.38 -9.37 -12.07
CA LEU A 129 4.76 -9.47 -11.58
C LEU A 129 4.93 -8.83 -10.20
N ARG A 130 4.23 -7.71 -9.95
CA ARG A 130 4.34 -6.96 -8.69
C ARG A 130 3.64 -7.63 -7.52
N TYR A 131 2.44 -8.19 -7.72
CA TYR A 131 1.54 -8.61 -6.63
C TYR A 131 1.23 -10.12 -6.60
N LYS A 132 1.62 -10.89 -7.63
CA LYS A 132 1.53 -12.37 -7.61
C LYS A 132 2.89 -13.04 -7.50
N GLN A 133 3.96 -12.34 -7.88
CA GLN A 133 5.33 -12.88 -7.94
C GLN A 133 6.30 -12.03 -7.11
N ASP A 134 5.80 -11.05 -6.35
CA ASP A 134 6.55 -10.20 -5.42
C ASP A 134 7.79 -9.49 -5.97
N HIS A 135 7.86 -9.30 -7.30
CA HIS A 135 8.97 -8.59 -7.90
C HIS A 135 8.99 -7.11 -7.55
N LEU A 136 10.19 -6.59 -7.29
CA LEU A 136 10.43 -5.17 -7.08
C LEU A 136 10.48 -4.42 -8.42
N PRO A 137 10.18 -3.10 -8.45
CA PRO A 137 10.19 -2.33 -9.70
C PRO A 137 11.46 -2.46 -10.57
N PRO A 138 12.68 -2.60 -10.01
CA PRO A 138 13.89 -2.88 -10.80
C PRO A 138 13.90 -4.26 -11.47
N GLU A 139 13.39 -5.29 -10.80
CA GLU A 139 13.32 -6.66 -11.33
C GLU A 139 12.26 -6.73 -12.44
N ILE A 140 11.11 -6.10 -12.22
CA ILE A 140 10.06 -5.95 -13.23
C ILE A 140 10.62 -5.22 -14.47
N ALA A 141 11.41 -4.17 -14.28
CA ALA A 141 12.03 -3.43 -15.37
C ALA A 141 12.95 -4.32 -16.21
N GLY A 142 13.76 -5.17 -15.55
CA GLY A 142 14.57 -6.18 -16.22
C GLY A 142 13.75 -7.20 -17.01
N LEU A 143 12.70 -7.75 -16.39
CA LEU A 143 11.81 -8.75 -17.02
C LEU A 143 10.98 -8.17 -18.19
N MET A 144 10.68 -6.87 -18.14
CA MET A 144 9.87 -6.17 -19.14
C MET A 144 10.71 -5.47 -20.21
N GLY A 145 12.04 -5.43 -20.07
CA GLY A 145 12.93 -4.71 -20.97
C GLY A 145 12.69 -3.19 -21.01
N CYS A 146 12.30 -2.59 -19.88
CA CYS A 146 12.00 -1.16 -19.79
C CYS A 146 12.71 -0.49 -18.60
N THR A 147 12.51 0.81 -18.40
CA THR A 147 13.14 1.54 -17.28
C THR A 147 12.34 1.39 -15.98
N VAL A 148 13.02 1.48 -14.83
CA VAL A 148 12.37 1.45 -13.51
C VAL A 148 11.33 2.57 -13.38
N GLN A 149 11.59 3.73 -13.95
CA GLN A 149 10.66 4.86 -14.00
C GLN A 149 9.41 4.50 -14.83
N SER A 150 9.57 3.84 -15.98
CA SER A 150 8.45 3.36 -16.80
C SER A 150 7.58 2.35 -16.03
N VAL A 151 8.19 1.42 -15.31
CA VAL A 151 7.47 0.47 -14.42
C VAL A 151 6.69 1.23 -13.35
N ASN A 152 7.30 2.18 -12.66
CA ASN A 152 6.63 2.95 -11.60
C ASN A 152 5.46 3.77 -12.14
N VAL A 153 5.60 4.40 -13.31
CA VAL A 153 4.51 5.12 -13.99
C VAL A 153 3.39 4.16 -14.37
N THR A 154 3.73 3.01 -14.95
CA THR A 154 2.76 1.98 -15.35
C THR A 154 1.98 1.45 -14.15
N LEU A 155 2.66 1.08 -13.07
CA LEU A 155 2.03 0.63 -11.83
C LEU A 155 1.17 1.71 -11.19
N SER A 156 1.60 2.97 -11.22
CA SER A 156 0.81 4.09 -10.69
C SER A 156 -0.49 4.27 -11.47
N ARG A 157 -0.42 4.30 -12.81
CA ARG A 157 -1.59 4.43 -13.68
C ARG A 157 -2.53 3.24 -13.54
N ALA A 158 -1.98 2.02 -13.50
CA ALA A 158 -2.76 0.80 -13.29
C ALA A 158 -3.52 0.85 -11.96
N ARG A 159 -2.88 1.27 -10.86
CA ARG A 159 -3.56 1.43 -9.56
C ARG A 159 -4.68 2.47 -9.59
N SER A 160 -4.45 3.62 -10.22
CA SER A 160 -5.51 4.64 -10.38
C SER A 160 -6.70 4.10 -11.16
N PHE A 161 -6.43 3.44 -12.31
CA PHE A 161 -7.46 2.80 -13.12
C PHE A 161 -8.25 1.74 -12.33
N LEU A 162 -7.57 0.85 -11.62
CA LEU A 162 -8.22 -0.19 -10.82
C LEU A 162 -9.12 0.41 -9.74
N ARG A 163 -8.65 1.46 -9.06
CA ARG A 163 -9.45 2.18 -8.06
C ARG A 163 -10.71 2.78 -8.68
N GLU A 164 -10.58 3.50 -9.78
CA GLU A 164 -11.71 4.12 -10.49
C GLU A 164 -12.70 3.08 -11.03
N CYS A 165 -12.19 1.99 -11.59
CA CYS A 165 -12.99 0.88 -12.09
C CYS A 165 -13.81 0.22 -10.99
N VAL A 166 -13.19 -0.08 -9.84
CA VAL A 166 -13.88 -0.69 -8.69
C VAL A 166 -14.93 0.25 -8.12
N LEU A 167 -14.60 1.53 -7.89
CA LEU A 167 -15.56 2.52 -7.38
C LEU A 167 -16.78 2.65 -8.30
N ARG A 168 -16.55 2.79 -9.61
CA ARG A 168 -17.62 2.86 -10.61
C ARG A 168 -18.54 1.62 -10.57
N LYS A 169 -17.96 0.42 -10.45
CA LYS A 169 -18.75 -0.82 -10.39
C LYS A 169 -19.48 -0.98 -9.06
N MET A 170 -18.90 -0.52 -7.95
CA MET A 170 -19.56 -0.48 -6.64
C MET A 170 -20.75 0.49 -6.65
N ASP A 171 -20.60 1.67 -7.25
CA ASP A 171 -21.69 2.65 -7.37
C ASP A 171 -22.84 2.12 -8.23
N ALA A 172 -22.53 1.35 -9.28
CA ALA A 172 -23.53 0.70 -10.13
C ALA A 172 -24.22 -0.51 -9.48
N ALA A 173 -23.61 -1.11 -8.45
CA ALA A 173 -24.17 -2.23 -7.69
C ALA A 173 -25.05 -1.79 -6.51
N LYS A 174 -25.07 -0.49 -6.19
CA LYS A 174 -25.90 0.08 -5.13
C LYS A 174 -27.36 0.22 -5.63
N PRO A 175 -28.35 -0.39 -4.96
CA PRO A 175 -29.76 -0.34 -5.38
C PRO A 175 -30.37 1.07 -5.29
#